data_AF-A0A7J6V7K1-F1
#
_entry.id   AF-A0A7J6V7K1-F1
#
_cell.length_a   1.000
_cell.length_b   1.000
_cell.length_c   1.000
_cell.angle_alpha   90.00
_cell.angle_beta   90.00
_cell.angle_gamma   90.00
#
_symmetry.space_group_name_H-M   'P 1'
#
loop_
_entity.id
_entity.type
_entity.pdbx_description
1 polymer ?
#
loop_
_entity_poly.entity_id
_entity_poly.type
_entity_poly.pdbx_seq_one_letter_code
_entity_poly.pdbx_strand_id
1 'polypeptide(L)' 'MNFAVEALNFIHSTLEPNRRIVDYDENSCGHYRGKFKCECTFESNTTCHVIYLTYDSQDCTGTISSKVADLVYLEG' A
#
# COMPACT_ATOMS: atom_id res chain seq x y z
N MET A 1 2.11 -15.69 0.24
CA MET A 1 2.28 -14.46 1.05
C MET A 1 2.46 -13.32 0.08
N ASN A 2 1.55 -12.35 0.10
CA ASN A 2 1.49 -11.26 -0.87
C ASN A 2 2.38 -10.11 -0.36
N PHE A 3 3.65 -10.06 -0.77
CA PHE A 3 4.67 -9.13 -0.25
C PHE A 3 4.22 -7.65 -0.25
N ALA A 4 3.36 -7.26 -1.20
CA ALA A 4 2.79 -5.91 -1.28
C ALA A 4 1.91 -5.55 -0.06
N VAL A 5 1.17 -6.51 0.50
CA VAL A 5 0.31 -6.30 1.66
C VAL A 5 1.13 -6.02 2.91
N GLU A 6 2.22 -6.76 3.11
CA GLU A 6 3.13 -6.54 4.23
C GLU A 6 3.82 -5.17 4.16
N ALA A 7 4.25 -4.77 2.95
CA ALA A 7 4.84 -3.46 2.73
C ALA A 7 3.84 -2.33 3.05
N LEU A 8 2.58 -2.44 2.60
CA LEU A 8 1.53 -1.48 2.91
C LEU A 8 1.23 -1.38 4.41
N ASN A 9 1.05 -2.51 5.10
CA ASN A 9 0.79 -2.53 6.53
C ASN A 9 1.96 -1.92 7.31
N PHE A 10 3.20 -2.19 6.89
CA PHE A 10 4.38 -1.59 7.50
C PHE A 10 4.44 -0.08 7.29
N ILE A 11 4.26 0.40 6.06
CA ILE A 11 4.29 1.84 5.74
C ILE A 11 3.20 2.57 6.53
N HIS A 12 1.99 1.99 6.60
CA HIS A 12 0.88 2.54 7.37
C HIS A 12 1.19 2.63 8.86
N SER A 13 1.74 1.57 9.45
CA SER A 13 2.14 1.57 10.86
C SER A 13 3.25 2.59 11.17
N THR A 14 4.08 2.92 10.18
CA THR A 14 5.21 3.86 10.33
C THR A 14 4.78 5.31 10.14
N LEU A 15 3.93 5.59 9.15
CA LEU A 15 3.57 6.96 8.75
C LEU A 15 2.31 7.48 9.44
N GLU A 16 1.35 6.62 9.77
CA GLU A 16 0.06 7.02 10.37
C GLU A 16 -0.23 6.28 11.70
N PRO A 17 0.68 6.29 12.69
CA PRO A 17 0.56 5.46 13.91
C PRO A 17 -0.67 5.76 14.79
N ASN A 18 -1.28 6.94 14.63
CA ASN A 18 -2.45 7.40 15.40
C ASN A 18 -3.79 7.25 14.65
N ARG A 19 -3.78 6.78 13.40
CA ARG A 19 -5.00 6.60 12.61
C ARG A 19 -5.49 5.15 12.75
N ARG A 20 -6.81 4.95 12.62
CA ARG A 20 -7.45 3.62 12.67
C ARG A 20 -6.64 2.65 11.80
N ILE A 21 -6.15 1.55 12.38
CA ILE A 21 -5.39 0.53 11.67
C ILE A 21 -6.26 0.03 10.52
N VAL A 22 -5.83 0.32 9.29
CA VAL A 22 -6.37 -0.32 8.10
C VAL A 22 -5.45 -1.51 7.89
N ASP A 23 -5.87 -2.69 8.34
CA ASP A 23 -5.20 -3.92 7.94
C ASP A 23 -5.51 -4.11 6.47
N TYR A 24 -4.54 -3.82 5.62
CA TYR A 24 -4.63 -4.14 4.21
C TYR A 24 -4.59 -5.66 4.09
N ASP A 25 -5.52 -6.19 3.32
CA ASP A 25 -5.60 -7.60 2.95
C ASP A 25 -5.71 -7.73 1.43
N GLU A 26 -5.72 -8.96 0.91
CA GLU A 26 -5.86 -9.22 -0.52
C GLU A 26 -7.14 -8.63 -1.14
N ASN A 27 -8.22 -8.50 -0.35
CA ASN A 27 -9.46 -7.86 -0.80
C ASN A 27 -9.39 -6.33 -0.76
N SER A 28 -8.45 -5.75 -0.02
CA SER A 28 -8.24 -4.30 0.04
C SER A 28 -7.81 -3.73 -1.32
N CYS A 29 -7.15 -4.53 -2.16
CA CYS A 29 -6.83 -4.16 -3.54
C CYS A 29 -8.05 -3.99 -4.46
N GLY A 30 -9.22 -4.51 -4.08
CA GLY A 30 -10.47 -4.34 -4.82
C GLY A 30 -11.21 -3.03 -4.51
N HIS A 31 -10.74 -2.24 -3.54
CA HIS A 31 -11.44 -1.05 -3.07
C HIS A 31 -10.52 0.17 -3.14
N TYR A 32 -10.67 0.98 -4.18
CA TYR A 32 -10.00 2.29 -4.27
C TYR A 32 -10.45 3.16 -3.07
N ARG A 33 -9.60 3.25 -2.05
CA ARG A 33 -9.84 4.11 -0.87
C ARG A 33 -9.12 5.45 -0.98
N GLY A 34 -8.86 5.92 -2.20
CA GLY A 34 -8.21 7.22 -2.48
C GLY A 34 -6.73 7.30 -2.10
N LYS A 35 -6.26 6.47 -1.17
CA LYS A 35 -4.88 6.43 -0.68
C LYS A 35 -3.99 5.44 -1.39
N PHE A 36 -4.55 4.38 -1.97
CA PHE A 36 -3.78 3.40 -2.73
C PHE A 36 -4.64 2.81 -3.85
N LYS A 37 -3.98 2.34 -4.91
CA LYS A 37 -4.60 1.63 -6.02
C LYS A 37 -3.77 0.38 -6.32
N CYS A 38 -4.46 -0.73 -6.56
CA CYS A 38 -3.83 -1.93 -7.09
C CYS A 38 -4.21 -2.14 -8.55
N GLU A 39 -3.29 -2.74 -9.30
CA GLU A 39 -3.53 -3.29 -10.63
C GLU A 39 -3.48 -4.81 -10.52
N CYS A 40 -4.61 -5.45 -10.82
CA CYS A 40 -4.79 -6.89 -10.66
C CYS A 40 -4.78 -7.63 -11.99
N THR A 41 -4.44 -6.98 -13.11
CA THR A 41 -4.41 -7.63 -14.43
C THR A 41 -3.16 -8.48 -14.70
N PHE A 42 -2.24 -8.56 -13.74
CA PHE A 42 -1.03 -9.38 -13.85
C PHE A 42 -1.33 -10.88 -13.69
N GLU A 43 -0.55 -11.71 -14.39
CA GLU A 43 -0.61 -13.18 -14.30
C GLU A 43 -2.04 -13.73 -14.39
N SER A 44 -2.75 -13.43 -15.48
CA SER A 44 -4.13 -13.89 -15.71
C SER A 44 -5.13 -13.50 -14.62
N ASN A 45 -5.01 -12.28 -14.09
CA ASN A 45 -5.83 -11.72 -13.02
C ASN A 45 -5.68 -12.38 -11.63
N THR A 46 -4.58 -13.10 -11.40
CA THR A 46 -4.34 -13.81 -10.13
C THR A 46 -3.40 -13.05 -9.20
N THR A 47 -2.67 -12.05 -9.72
CA THR A 47 -1.71 -11.27 -8.95
C THR A 47 -2.06 -9.79 -9.01
N CYS A 48 -2.17 -9.16 -7.84
CA CYS A 48 -2.37 -7.73 -7.70
C CYS A 48 -1.09 -7.05 -7.23
N HIS A 49 -0.74 -5.96 -7.89
CA HIS A 49 0.37 -5.10 -7.50
C HIS A 49 -0.12 -3.72 -7.13
N VAL A 50 0.48 -3.12 -6.09
CA VAL A 50 0.21 -1.73 -5.72
C VAL A 50 0.89 -0.84 -6.76
N ILE A 51 0.08 -0.08 -7.50
CA ILE A 51 0.56 0.82 -8.55
C ILE A 51 0.49 2.29 -8.15
N TYR A 52 -0.24 2.60 -7.08
CA TYR A 52 -0.35 3.96 -6.58
C TYR A 52 -0.46 3.94 -5.07
N LEU A 53 0.26 4.86 -4.44
CA LEU A 53 0.23 5.10 -3.01
C LEU A 53 0.36 6.60 -2.76
N THR A 54 -0.59 7.16 -2.04
CA THR A 54 -0.59 8.56 -1.64
C THR A 54 -0.96 8.67 -0.17
N TYR A 55 -0.28 9.59 0.50
CA TYR A 55 -0.60 9.98 1.85
C TYR A 55 -0.70 11.50 1.92
N ASP A 56 -1.63 11.99 2.74
CA ASP A 56 -1.67 13.41 3.03
C ASP A 56 -0.46 13.76 3.91
N SER A 57 0.30 14.77 3.49
CA SER A 57 1.45 15.29 4.21
C SER A 57 1.13 15.70 5.66
N GLN A 58 -0.13 16.04 5.95
CA GLN A 58 -0.57 16.42 7.29
C GLN A 58 -0.74 15.21 8.23
N ASP A 59 -0.91 14.01 7.68
CA ASP A 59 -1.12 12.77 8.44
C ASP A 59 0.17 11.93 8.59
N CYS A 60 1.22 12.27 7.85
CA CYS A 60 2.50 11.55 7.87
C CYS A 60 3.47 12.17 8.88
N THR A 61 3.72 11.47 9.99
CA THR A 61 4.80 11.83 10.91
C THR A 61 5.81 10.70 10.96
N GLY A 62 7.00 10.88 10.38
CA GLY A 62 8.03 9.85 10.40
C GLY A 62 8.93 9.85 9.17
N THR A 63 9.73 8.80 9.03
CA THR A 63 10.60 8.57 7.86
C THR A 63 9.93 7.55 6.94
N ILE A 64 9.97 7.80 5.63
CA ILE A 64 9.55 6.81 4.64
C ILE A 64 10.45 5.58 4.78
N SER A 65 9.86 4.43 5.09
CA SER A 65 10.59 3.18 5.25
C SER A 65 11.22 2.72 3.93
N SER A 66 12.41 2.10 4.02
CA SER A 66 13.05 1.45 2.86
C SER A 66 12.19 0.33 2.25
N LYS A 67 11.20 -0.19 2.99
CA LYS A 67 10.20 -1.15 2.49
C LYS A 67 9.33 -0.60 1.37
N VAL A 68 9.30 0.71 1.14
CA VAL A 68 8.68 1.28 -0.06
C VAL A 68 9.32 0.75 -1.34
N ALA A 69 10.59 0.31 -1.29
CA ALA A 69 11.28 -0.30 -2.42
C ALA A 69 10.69 -1.67 -2.81
N ASP A 70 9.96 -2.34 -1.92
CA ASP A 70 9.29 -3.61 -2.21
C ASP A 70 8.04 -3.41 -3.10
N LEU A 71 7.55 -2.16 -3.20
CA LEU A 71 6.45 -1.76 -4.08
C LEU A 71 6.96 -1.46 -5.49
N VAL A 72 7.57 -2.45 -6.13
CA VAL A 72 8.31 -2.30 -7.41
C VAL A 72 7.45 -1.90 -8.62
N TYR A 73 6.12 -1.94 -8.48
CA TYR A 73 5.15 -1.56 -9.51
C TYR A 73 4.52 -0.19 -9.26
N LEU A 74 5.01 0.58 -8.27
CA LEU A 74 4.56 1.96 -8.04
C LEU A 74 4.79 2.80 -9.29
N GLU A 75 3.71 3.42 -9.76
CA GLU A 75 3.72 4.42 -10.84
C GLU A 75 3.76 5.82 -10.22
N GLY A 76 4.52 6.73 -10.86
CA GLY A 76 4.72 8.11 -10.42
C GLY A 76 3.80 9.11 -11.10
#